data_AF-A0A165T0L1-F1
#
_entry.id   AF-A0A165T0L1-F1
#
_cell.length_a   1.000
_cell.length_b   1.000
_cell.length_c   1.000
_cell.angle_alpha   90.00
_cell.angle_beta   90.00
_cell.angle_gamma   90.00
#
_symmetry.space_group_name_H-M   'P 1'
#
loop_
_entity.id
_entity.type
_entity.pdbx_description
1 polymer ?
#
loop_
_entity_poly.entity_id
_entity_poly.type
_entity_poly.pdbx_seq_one_letter_code
_entity_poly.pdbx_strand_id
1 'polypeptide(L)'
;MSSANYQNAVAVIAKQEDKFLELVKAAKTDVVFKQEMLYAAQAMMNNDYLCTVAINNPLSLRNAFGQVAACGLTLNPARGLCYLVPRDGQVVLDVSYKGMIKTAVNDGAIRDCIVELVYSNDQFKYKGKRHSPVHEFDPFDTEERGEFRGVYVEVTLPDGRVHVEAVTAKEIYKARDASDLWKRKKKGPWVDFETSMFKKTGIKIAKKYWPQVGEKLDTVIQYLNTTAGEGFASHDVPISVVERYMGAAEVVDEAQPLPTSNEVEEQVPASETTQVEPEDAQAQVAEPLEGEVLQASNDESQAPVDLPPKVLKKTQAVVNRARESQGWKAARDYVSAWPAEARDYALRLLSAAEYQAAQGE
;
A
#
# COMPACT_ATOMS: atom_id res chain seq x y z
N MET A 1 16.03 -3.27 -34.11
CA MET A 1 15.39 -1.93 -34.10
C MET A 1 15.86 -1.11 -35.31
N SER A 2 15.01 -0.35 -36.00
CA SER A 2 15.50 0.58 -37.03
C SER A 2 16.14 1.79 -36.34
N SER A 3 17.37 2.14 -36.70
CA SER A 3 18.09 3.33 -36.20
C SER A 3 17.25 4.62 -36.30
N ALA A 4 16.32 4.68 -37.26
CA ALA A 4 15.43 5.82 -37.46
C ALA A 4 14.40 6.00 -36.33
N ASN A 5 13.88 4.90 -35.77
CA ASN A 5 12.88 4.96 -34.70
C ASN A 5 13.47 5.58 -33.42
N TYR A 6 14.66 5.12 -33.06
CA TYR A 6 15.41 5.68 -31.93
C TYR A 6 15.69 7.18 -32.12
N GLN A 7 16.22 7.57 -33.29
CA GLN A 7 16.50 8.98 -33.62
C GLN A 7 15.24 9.85 -33.53
N ASN A 8 14.10 9.35 -34.02
CA ASN A 8 12.82 10.05 -33.91
C ASN A 8 12.39 10.26 -32.45
N ALA A 9 12.53 9.24 -31.60
CA ALA A 9 12.19 9.37 -30.17
C ALA A 9 13.10 10.39 -29.46
N VAL A 10 14.40 10.39 -29.75
CA VAL A 10 15.33 11.39 -29.20
C VAL A 10 14.99 12.80 -29.70
N ALA A 11 14.63 12.96 -30.98
CA ALA A 11 14.23 14.23 -31.55
C ALA A 11 12.97 14.82 -30.88
N VAL A 12 12.06 13.97 -30.38
CA VAL A 12 10.89 14.41 -29.60
C VAL A 12 11.32 15.14 -28.32
N ILE A 13 12.35 14.63 -27.63
CA ILE A 13 12.90 15.24 -26.41
C ILE A 13 13.72 16.49 -26.74
N ALA A 14 14.56 16.43 -27.78
CA ALA A 14 15.41 17.55 -28.20
C ALA A 14 14.58 18.83 -28.46
N LYS A 15 13.38 18.68 -29.04
CA LYS A 15 12.43 19.79 -29.29
C LYS A 15 11.78 20.38 -28.02
N GLN A 16 12.08 19.87 -26.83
CA GLN A 16 11.51 20.35 -25.57
C GLN A 16 12.48 21.19 -24.74
N GLU A 17 13.67 21.52 -25.26
CA GLU A 17 14.71 22.23 -24.50
C GLU A 17 14.19 23.50 -23.83
N ASP A 18 13.57 24.42 -24.57
CA ASP A 18 13.06 25.69 -24.03
C ASP A 18 12.07 25.49 -22.89
N LYS A 19 11.05 24.64 -23.12
CA LYS A 19 10.02 24.33 -22.12
C LYS A 19 10.61 23.63 -20.90
N PHE A 20 11.60 22.76 -21.09
CA PHE A 20 12.29 22.09 -19.98
C PHE A 20 13.05 23.12 -19.14
N LEU A 21 13.78 24.05 -19.76
CA LEU A 21 14.52 25.09 -19.06
C LEU A 21 13.58 26.08 -18.33
N GLU A 22 12.41 26.38 -18.89
CA GLU A 22 11.37 27.15 -18.21
C GLU A 22 10.86 26.43 -16.95
N LEU A 23 10.58 25.13 -17.05
CA LEU A 23 10.16 24.32 -15.90
C LEU A 23 11.25 24.25 -14.82
N VAL A 24 12.52 24.10 -15.21
CA VAL A 24 13.66 24.11 -14.27
C VAL A 24 13.71 25.43 -13.49
N LYS A 25 13.55 26.57 -14.19
CA LYS A 25 13.52 27.89 -13.55
C LYS A 25 12.31 28.05 -12.63
N ALA A 26 11.12 27.69 -13.10
CA ALA A 26 9.88 27.82 -12.33
C ALA A 26 9.89 26.95 -11.07
N ALA A 27 10.35 25.70 -11.19
CA ALA A 27 10.44 24.75 -10.08
C ALA A 27 11.70 24.96 -9.22
N LYS A 28 12.61 25.87 -9.59
CA LYS A 28 13.89 26.11 -8.91
C LYS A 28 14.70 24.81 -8.72
N THR A 29 14.87 24.06 -9.79
CA THR A 29 15.63 22.80 -9.80
C THR A 29 17.00 23.00 -10.46
N ASP A 30 17.89 22.01 -10.29
CA ASP A 30 19.28 22.05 -10.74
C ASP A 30 19.57 21.04 -11.86
N VAL A 31 18.53 20.47 -12.47
CA VAL A 31 18.69 19.45 -13.52
C VAL A 31 19.12 20.07 -14.84
N VAL A 32 20.03 19.39 -15.54
CA VAL A 32 20.63 19.88 -16.78
C VAL A 32 20.04 19.16 -17.98
N PHE A 33 19.32 19.89 -18.84
CA PHE A 33 18.60 19.33 -19.99
C PHE A 33 19.45 18.35 -20.82
N LYS A 34 20.67 18.73 -21.21
CA LYS A 34 21.54 17.89 -22.04
C LYS A 34 21.91 16.56 -21.37
N GLN A 35 22.10 16.55 -20.06
CA GLN A 35 22.40 15.33 -19.31
C GLN A 35 21.16 14.45 -19.23
N GLU A 36 20.02 15.03 -18.87
CA GLU A 36 18.76 14.28 -18.77
C GLU A 36 18.31 13.72 -20.12
N MET A 37 18.49 14.47 -21.22
CA MET A 37 18.23 13.99 -22.57
C MET A 37 19.13 12.79 -22.92
N LEU A 38 20.41 12.82 -22.54
CA LEU A 38 21.33 11.70 -22.75
C LEU A 38 20.88 10.46 -21.97
N TYR A 39 20.49 10.61 -20.71
CA TYR A 39 19.99 9.49 -19.89
C TYR A 39 18.66 8.93 -20.44
N ALA A 40 17.74 9.80 -20.87
CA ALA A 40 16.49 9.37 -21.50
C ALA A 40 16.76 8.61 -22.81
N ALA A 41 17.68 9.11 -23.63
CA ALA A 41 18.12 8.44 -24.85
C ALA A 41 18.75 7.08 -24.55
N GLN A 42 19.59 6.97 -23.53
CA GLN A 42 20.16 5.68 -23.11
C GLN A 42 19.08 4.70 -22.61
N ALA A 43 18.10 5.18 -21.84
CA ALA A 43 16.99 4.36 -21.36
C ALA A 43 16.16 3.79 -22.51
N MET A 44 15.86 4.60 -23.53
CA MET A 44 15.15 4.15 -24.73
C MET A 44 15.99 3.19 -25.58
N MET A 45 17.31 3.39 -25.65
CA MET A 45 18.22 2.51 -26.37
C MET A 45 18.31 1.11 -25.73
N ASN A 46 18.25 1.05 -24.40
CA ASN A 46 18.35 -0.20 -23.65
C ASN A 46 17.00 -0.94 -23.52
N ASN A 47 15.89 -0.32 -23.96
CA ASN A 47 14.56 -0.90 -23.85
C ASN A 47 13.74 -0.64 -25.12
N ASP A 48 13.73 -1.62 -26.02
CA ASP A 48 13.03 -1.56 -27.31
C ASP A 48 11.53 -1.26 -27.16
N TYR A 49 10.90 -1.81 -26.13
CA TYR A 49 9.49 -1.59 -25.86
C TYR A 49 9.22 -0.15 -25.41
N LEU A 50 10.05 0.41 -24.53
CA LEU A 50 9.99 1.81 -24.13
C LEU A 50 10.11 2.74 -25.34
N CYS A 51 11.10 2.51 -26.21
CA CYS A 51 11.28 3.30 -27.43
C CYS A 51 10.06 3.20 -28.36
N THR A 52 9.47 2.01 -28.49
CA THR A 52 8.26 1.83 -29.31
C THR A 52 7.08 2.62 -28.76
N VAL A 53 6.86 2.57 -27.44
CA VAL A 53 5.79 3.33 -26.77
C VAL A 53 6.03 4.84 -26.88
N ALA A 54 7.28 5.28 -26.74
CA ALA A 54 7.69 6.68 -26.92
C ALA A 54 7.32 7.24 -28.31
N ILE A 55 7.49 6.45 -29.37
CA ILE A 55 7.16 6.86 -30.75
C ILE A 55 5.66 6.84 -30.99
N ASN A 56 4.97 5.83 -30.48
CA ASN A 56 3.52 5.69 -30.64
C ASN A 56 2.75 6.74 -29.83
N ASN A 57 3.32 7.21 -28.72
CA ASN A 57 2.76 8.28 -27.90
C ASN A 57 3.82 9.31 -27.49
N PRO A 58 4.24 10.19 -28.42
CA PRO A 58 5.28 11.20 -28.16
C PRO A 58 4.88 12.20 -27.08
N LEU A 59 3.57 12.46 -26.93
CA LEU A 59 3.05 13.35 -25.90
C LEU A 59 3.33 12.80 -24.50
N SER A 60 3.13 11.49 -24.27
CA SER A 60 3.45 10.86 -22.99
C SER A 60 4.94 10.95 -22.65
N LEU A 61 5.83 10.77 -23.64
CA LEU A 61 7.28 10.94 -23.46
C LEU A 61 7.61 12.38 -23.06
N ARG A 62 7.05 13.38 -23.76
CA ARG A 62 7.26 14.80 -23.44
C ARG A 62 6.80 15.13 -22.02
N ASN A 63 5.64 14.61 -21.63
CA ASN A 63 5.09 14.83 -20.30
C ASN A 63 5.97 14.18 -19.22
N ALA A 64 6.35 12.92 -19.39
CA ALA A 64 7.24 12.22 -18.45
C ALA A 64 8.61 12.91 -18.34
N PHE A 65 9.18 13.37 -19.45
CA PHE A 65 10.44 14.10 -19.46
C PHE A 65 10.33 15.48 -18.82
N GLY A 66 9.23 16.21 -19.04
CA GLY A 66 8.95 17.47 -18.36
C GLY A 66 8.81 17.31 -16.84
N GLN A 67 8.25 16.19 -16.38
CA GLN A 67 8.16 15.89 -14.95
C GLN A 67 9.52 15.76 -14.27
N VAL A 68 10.56 15.32 -14.99
CA VAL A 68 11.96 15.29 -14.50
C VAL A 68 12.39 16.71 -14.08
N ALA A 69 12.13 17.71 -14.91
CA ALA A 69 12.39 19.13 -14.60
C ALA A 69 11.57 19.63 -13.41
N ALA A 70 10.28 19.30 -13.37
CA ALA A 70 9.35 19.78 -12.35
C ALA A 70 9.69 19.23 -10.95
N CYS A 71 10.01 17.94 -10.84
CA CYS A 71 10.37 17.32 -9.57
C CYS A 71 11.84 17.55 -9.16
N GLY A 72 12.70 17.96 -10.09
CA GLY A 72 14.13 18.14 -9.84
C GLY A 72 14.87 16.84 -9.55
N LEU A 73 14.41 15.74 -10.14
CA LEU A 73 15.08 14.45 -10.09
C LEU A 73 15.81 14.18 -11.40
N THR A 74 16.72 13.21 -11.40
CA THR A 74 17.52 12.86 -12.57
C THR A 74 17.29 11.41 -12.99
N LEU A 75 17.25 11.21 -14.30
CA LEU A 75 17.20 9.91 -14.97
C LEU A 75 18.55 9.18 -14.94
N ASN A 76 19.59 9.75 -14.32
CA ASN A 76 20.89 9.11 -14.17
C ASN A 76 20.76 7.72 -13.51
N PRO A 77 21.08 6.63 -14.24
CA PRO A 77 20.93 5.27 -13.72
C PRO A 77 21.75 5.00 -12.46
N ALA A 78 22.92 5.65 -12.31
CA ALA A 78 23.78 5.47 -11.15
C ALA A 78 23.16 6.04 -9.86
N ARG A 79 22.28 7.05 -9.98
CA ARG A 79 21.55 7.61 -8.82
C ARG A 79 20.24 6.87 -8.56
N GLY A 80 19.58 6.38 -9.62
CA GLY A 80 18.37 5.58 -9.51
C GLY A 80 17.20 6.31 -8.83
N LEU A 81 17.06 7.61 -9.07
CA LEU A 81 16.02 8.45 -8.45
C LEU A 81 14.68 8.35 -9.18
N CYS A 82 14.70 8.35 -10.51
CA CYS A 82 13.52 8.14 -11.34
C CYS A 82 13.86 7.46 -12.66
N TYR A 83 12.85 6.91 -13.32
CA TYR A 83 12.98 6.10 -14.53
C TYR A 83 11.85 6.42 -15.51
N LEU A 84 12.13 6.29 -16.80
CA LEU A 84 11.09 6.26 -17.83
C LEU A 84 10.60 4.82 -17.99
N VAL A 85 9.32 4.58 -17.72
CA VAL A 85 8.73 3.24 -17.75
C VAL A 85 7.57 3.23 -18.76
N PRO A 86 7.52 2.24 -19.66
CA PRO A 86 6.35 2.05 -20.51
C PRO A 86 5.22 1.37 -19.71
N ARG A 87 4.05 2.00 -19.65
CA ARG A 87 2.87 1.48 -18.97
C ARG A 87 1.63 1.78 -19.78
N ASP A 88 0.83 0.75 -20.07
CA ASP A 88 -0.46 0.86 -20.76
C ASP A 88 -0.42 1.72 -22.04
N GLY A 89 0.64 1.57 -22.84
CA GLY A 89 0.82 2.32 -24.09
C GLY A 89 1.28 3.78 -23.91
N GLN A 90 1.73 4.15 -22.72
CA GLN A 90 2.26 5.48 -22.40
C GLN A 90 3.65 5.38 -21.75
N VAL A 91 4.47 6.41 -21.94
CA VAL A 91 5.69 6.61 -21.14
C VAL A 91 5.30 7.35 -19.87
N VAL A 92 5.64 6.80 -18.71
CA VAL A 92 5.42 7.43 -17.40
C VAL A 92 6.74 7.61 -16.66
N LEU A 93 6.83 8.66 -15.85
CA LEU A 93 7.96 8.87 -14.95
C LEU A 93 7.74 8.10 -13.65
N ASP A 94 8.44 6.99 -13.45
CA ASP A 94 8.39 6.26 -12.18
C ASP A 94 9.48 6.79 -11.24
N VAL A 95 9.10 7.24 -10.05
CA VAL A 95 10.00 7.80 -9.04
C VAL A 95 10.27 6.73 -7.99
N SER A 96 11.54 6.46 -7.70
CA SER A 96 11.93 5.47 -6.70
C SER A 96 11.72 5.98 -5.28
N TYR A 97 11.80 5.11 -4.28
CA TYR A 97 11.79 5.53 -2.87
C TYR A 97 12.94 6.51 -2.57
N LYS A 98 14.10 6.35 -3.22
CA LYS A 98 15.24 7.29 -3.12
C LYS A 98 14.91 8.64 -3.72
N GLY A 99 14.23 8.65 -4.86
CA GLY A 99 13.72 9.87 -5.49
C GLY A 99 12.76 10.62 -4.58
N MET A 100 11.80 9.91 -3.96
CA MET A 100 10.87 10.50 -3.00
C MET A 100 11.58 11.13 -1.79
N ILE A 101 12.56 10.42 -1.21
CA ILE A 101 13.38 10.97 -0.12
C ILE A 101 14.12 12.23 -0.59
N LYS A 102 14.75 12.19 -1.76
CA LYS A 102 15.49 13.33 -2.31
C LYS A 102 14.58 14.53 -2.54
N THR A 103 13.37 14.32 -3.06
CA THR A 103 12.37 15.39 -3.22
C THR A 103 11.99 15.99 -1.87
N ALA A 104 11.71 15.16 -0.86
CA ALA A 104 11.37 15.60 0.49
C ALA A 104 12.49 16.43 1.15
N VAL A 105 13.75 16.02 0.96
CA VAL A 105 14.93 16.74 1.44
C VAL A 105 15.13 18.05 0.69
N ASN A 106 14.96 18.05 -0.64
CA ASN A 106 15.08 19.25 -1.45
C ASN A 106 14.01 20.30 -1.13
N ASP A 107 12.79 19.87 -0.80
CA ASP A 107 11.70 20.74 -0.36
C ASP A 107 11.90 21.25 1.08
N GLY A 108 12.88 20.69 1.82
CA GLY A 108 13.14 21.04 3.21
C GLY A 108 12.12 20.46 4.19
N ALA A 109 11.27 19.51 3.77
CA ALA A 109 10.30 18.86 4.64
C ALA A 109 10.99 17.97 5.68
N ILE A 110 12.12 17.36 5.31
CA ILE A 110 12.96 16.53 6.16
C ILE A 110 14.43 16.82 5.87
N ARG A 111 15.31 16.51 6.83
CA ARG A 111 16.77 16.59 6.67
C ARG A 111 17.37 15.25 6.25
N ASP A 112 16.79 14.16 6.73
CA ASP A 112 17.25 12.80 6.49
C ASP A 112 16.10 11.79 6.61
N CYS A 113 16.24 10.63 5.99
CA CYS A 113 15.25 9.55 6.00
C CYS A 113 15.91 8.16 5.94
N ILE A 114 15.57 7.32 6.91
CA ILE A 114 15.88 5.89 6.95
C ILE A 114 14.57 5.13 6.74
N VAL A 115 14.60 4.17 5.81
CA VAL A 115 13.46 3.29 5.54
C VAL A 115 13.94 1.85 5.53
N GLU A 116 13.52 1.08 6.53
CA GLU A 116 14.01 -0.28 6.73
C GLU A 116 12.90 -1.30 6.89
N LEU A 117 13.15 -2.48 6.34
CA LEU A 117 12.21 -3.60 6.33
C LEU A 117 12.41 -4.45 7.59
N VAL A 118 11.30 -4.80 8.23
CA VAL A 118 11.25 -5.64 9.43
C VAL A 118 10.63 -6.98 9.05
N TYR A 119 11.30 -8.05 9.45
CA TYR A 119 10.88 -9.43 9.24
C TYR A 119 10.59 -10.14 10.57
N SER A 120 10.02 -11.34 10.51
CA SER A 120 9.53 -12.06 11.69
C SER A 120 10.62 -12.43 12.67
N ASN A 121 11.83 -12.73 12.19
CA ASN A 121 12.93 -13.20 13.04
C ASN A 121 13.87 -12.07 13.50
N ASP A 122 13.62 -10.84 13.05
CA ASP A 122 14.35 -9.66 13.52
C ASP A 122 14.01 -9.33 14.98
N GLN A 123 15.02 -8.85 15.72
CA GLN A 123 14.79 -8.23 17.02
C GLN A 123 14.41 -6.76 16.83
N PHE A 124 13.11 -6.50 16.66
CA PHE A 124 12.58 -5.15 16.45
C PHE A 124 11.71 -4.67 17.62
N LYS A 125 12.12 -3.54 18.24
CA LYS A 125 11.39 -2.85 19.31
C LYS A 125 11.08 -1.41 18.92
N TYR A 126 9.81 -1.13 18.68
CA TYR A 126 9.31 0.22 18.46
C TYR A 126 9.31 1.04 19.76
N LYS A 127 9.80 2.28 19.72
CA LYS A 127 9.93 3.18 20.89
C LYS A 127 8.99 4.41 20.81
N GLY A 128 7.96 4.32 19.96
CA GLY A 128 7.04 5.43 19.71
C GLY A 128 7.53 6.37 18.61
N LYS A 129 6.70 7.33 18.23
CA LYS A 129 6.91 8.19 17.05
C LYS A 129 8.07 9.18 17.17
N ARG A 130 8.68 9.34 18.34
CA ARG A 130 9.70 10.38 18.62
C ARG A 130 11.08 9.83 18.97
N HIS A 131 11.26 8.51 18.90
CA HIS A 131 12.51 7.85 19.24
C HIS A 131 12.83 6.80 18.21
N SER A 132 14.09 6.73 17.78
CA SER A 132 14.59 5.70 16.87
C SER A 132 14.31 4.30 17.45
N PRO A 133 13.79 3.36 16.65
CA PRO A 133 13.55 2.00 17.12
C PRO A 133 14.86 1.26 17.39
N VAL A 134 14.79 0.16 18.13
CA VAL A 134 15.89 -0.82 18.17
C VAL A 134 15.57 -1.88 17.12
N HIS A 135 16.49 -2.11 16.20
CA HIS A 135 16.35 -3.09 15.13
C HIS A 135 17.67 -3.82 14.97
N GLU A 136 17.75 -5.02 15.53
CA GLU A 136 18.92 -5.89 15.46
C GLU A 136 18.59 -7.10 14.57
N PHE A 137 19.41 -7.31 13.55
CA PHE A 137 19.34 -8.42 12.59
C PHE A 137 20.71 -8.57 11.92
N ASP A 138 20.99 -9.73 11.34
CA ASP A 138 22.17 -9.92 10.51
C ASP A 138 21.90 -9.33 9.10
N PRO A 139 22.61 -8.27 8.67
CA PRO A 139 22.39 -7.66 7.36
C PRO A 139 22.85 -8.54 6.19
N PHE A 140 23.61 -9.61 6.43
CA PHE A 140 24.07 -10.56 5.41
C PHE A 140 23.20 -11.82 5.32
N ASP A 141 22.29 -12.00 6.28
CA ASP A 141 21.34 -13.10 6.25
C ASP A 141 20.12 -12.74 5.39
N THR A 142 20.08 -13.33 4.19
CA THR A 142 19.01 -13.08 3.21
C THR A 142 17.88 -14.10 3.26
N GLU A 143 18.05 -15.23 3.97
CA GLU A 143 17.09 -16.34 3.95
C GLU A 143 16.46 -16.61 5.32
N GLU A 144 17.15 -16.38 6.44
CA GLU A 144 16.64 -16.73 7.77
C GLU A 144 15.94 -15.58 8.50
N ARG A 145 15.83 -14.38 7.90
CA ARG A 145 15.07 -13.26 8.48
C ARG A 145 13.56 -13.53 8.61
N GLY A 146 13.05 -14.50 7.85
CA GLY A 146 11.67 -14.97 7.92
C GLY A 146 10.67 -14.14 7.10
N GLU A 147 9.40 -14.11 7.52
CA GLU A 147 8.33 -13.46 6.76
C GLU A 147 8.34 -11.94 6.92
N PHE A 148 7.99 -11.22 5.84
CA PHE A 148 7.87 -9.77 5.88
C PHE A 148 6.76 -9.30 6.84
N ARG A 149 7.15 -8.53 7.87
CA ARG A 149 6.27 -8.07 8.94
C ARG A 149 5.83 -6.62 8.74
N GLY A 150 6.68 -5.78 8.17
CA GLY A 150 6.37 -4.37 7.92
C GLY A 150 7.61 -3.54 7.60
N VAL A 151 7.42 -2.22 7.50
CA VAL A 151 8.50 -1.25 7.28
C VAL A 151 8.41 -0.17 8.35
N TYR A 152 9.53 0.40 8.78
CA TYR A 152 9.51 1.68 9.49
C TYR A 152 10.21 2.75 8.66
N VAL A 153 9.72 3.96 8.80
CA VAL A 153 10.29 5.18 8.22
C VAL A 153 10.67 6.09 9.37
N GLU A 154 11.96 6.33 9.51
CA GLU A 154 12.52 7.29 10.46
C GLU A 154 13.01 8.52 9.70
N VAL A 155 12.59 9.71 10.11
CA VAL A 155 13.05 10.97 9.53
C VAL A 155 13.54 11.93 10.58
N THR A 156 14.51 12.76 10.18
CA THR A 156 14.91 13.94 10.95
C THR A 156 14.17 15.16 10.39
N LEU A 157 13.37 15.83 11.23
CA LEU A 157 12.62 17.03 10.87
C LEU A 157 13.54 18.26 10.81
N PRO A 158 13.07 19.38 10.21
CA PRO A 158 13.86 20.61 10.09
C PRO A 158 14.29 21.24 11.41
N ASP A 159 13.62 20.92 12.52
CA ASP A 159 13.96 21.35 13.88
C ASP A 159 14.88 20.37 14.63
N GLY A 160 15.30 19.28 13.97
CA GLY A 160 16.15 18.23 14.55
C GLY A 160 15.40 17.15 15.31
N ARG A 161 14.07 17.23 15.45
CA ARG A 161 13.30 16.14 16.07
C ARG A 161 13.23 14.93 15.14
N VAL A 162 13.25 13.75 15.74
CA VAL A 162 13.00 12.49 15.03
C VAL A 162 11.50 12.23 14.94
N HIS A 163 11.05 11.76 13.78
CA HIS A 163 9.73 11.17 13.60
C HIS A 163 9.85 9.75 13.05
N VAL A 164 9.19 8.78 13.69
CA VAL A 164 9.18 7.38 13.26
C VAL A 164 7.76 6.88 13.03
N GLU A 165 7.47 6.47 11.80
CA GLU A 165 6.23 5.78 11.44
C GLU A 165 6.52 4.30 11.18
N ALA A 166 5.87 3.42 11.94
CA ALA A 166 5.89 1.98 11.67
C ALA A 166 4.62 1.60 10.88
N VAL A 167 4.79 0.88 9.77
CA VAL A 167 3.72 0.49 8.86
C VAL A 167 3.71 -1.03 8.74
N THR A 168 2.54 -1.63 8.94
CA THR A 168 2.40 -3.09 8.93
C THR A 168 2.41 -3.66 7.52
N ALA A 169 2.84 -4.91 7.37
CA ALA A 169 2.72 -5.63 6.10
C ALA A 169 1.27 -5.66 5.58
N LYS A 170 0.29 -5.73 6.49
CA LYS A 170 -1.14 -5.67 6.15
C LYS A 170 -1.52 -4.37 5.44
N GLU A 171 -1.04 -3.23 5.92
CA GLU A 171 -1.31 -1.93 5.28
C GLU A 171 -0.62 -1.81 3.93
N ILE A 172 0.61 -2.34 3.81
CA ILE A 172 1.36 -2.35 2.55
C ILE A 172 0.67 -3.22 1.51
N TYR A 173 0.23 -4.42 1.89
CA TYR A 173 -0.50 -5.31 0.98
C TYR A 173 -1.86 -4.74 0.60
N LYS A 174 -2.52 -3.99 1.48
CA LYS A 174 -3.73 -3.24 1.12
C LYS A 174 -3.45 -2.20 0.01
N ALA A 175 -2.32 -1.49 0.08
CA ALA A 175 -1.91 -0.57 -0.98
C ALA A 175 -1.54 -1.30 -2.29
N ARG A 176 -0.84 -2.45 -2.20
CA ARG A 176 -0.57 -3.32 -3.35
C ARG A 176 -1.86 -3.72 -4.05
N ASP A 177 -2.83 -4.20 -3.29
CA ASP A 177 -4.10 -4.71 -3.81
C ASP A 177 -4.96 -3.58 -4.41
N ALA A 178 -4.64 -2.31 -4.12
CA ALA A 178 -5.23 -1.13 -4.73
C ALA A 178 -4.59 -0.71 -6.07
N SER A 179 -3.35 -1.14 -6.37
CA SER A 179 -2.64 -0.78 -7.61
C SER A 179 -3.26 -1.44 -8.85
N ASP A 180 -3.39 -0.67 -9.95
CA ASP A 180 -4.10 -1.09 -11.16
C ASP A 180 -3.47 -2.29 -11.85
N LEU A 181 -2.14 -2.37 -11.88
CA LEU A 181 -1.45 -3.49 -12.52
C LEU A 181 -1.62 -4.78 -11.69
N TRP A 182 -1.59 -4.66 -10.36
CA TRP A 182 -1.81 -5.78 -9.47
C TRP A 182 -3.24 -6.30 -9.56
N LYS A 183 -4.24 -5.41 -9.52
CA LYS A 183 -5.66 -5.74 -9.72
C LYS A 183 -5.90 -6.52 -11.01
N ARG A 184 -5.28 -6.07 -12.12
CA ARG A 184 -5.49 -6.67 -13.45
C ARG A 184 -4.73 -7.98 -13.67
N LYS A 185 -3.47 -8.05 -13.22
CA LYS A 185 -2.54 -9.12 -13.63
C LYS A 185 -1.82 -9.83 -12.49
N LYS A 186 -1.86 -9.32 -11.26
CA LYS A 186 -1.09 -9.82 -10.10
C LYS A 186 0.41 -10.02 -10.44
N LYS A 187 0.97 -9.06 -11.19
CA LYS A 187 2.35 -9.05 -11.72
C LYS A 187 2.92 -7.64 -11.64
N GLY A 188 4.19 -7.51 -12.03
CA GLY A 188 4.87 -6.22 -12.20
C GLY A 188 5.70 -5.85 -10.97
N PRO A 189 5.82 -4.55 -10.63
CA PRO A 189 6.79 -4.07 -9.64
C PRO A 189 6.65 -4.70 -8.25
N TRP A 190 5.44 -5.13 -7.87
CA TRP A 190 5.19 -5.83 -6.61
C TRP A 190 5.70 -7.27 -6.56
N VAL A 191 6.16 -7.81 -7.69
CA VAL A 191 6.87 -9.10 -7.80
C VAL A 191 8.34 -8.85 -8.10
N ASP A 192 8.63 -8.05 -9.12
CA ASP A 192 9.99 -7.86 -9.61
C ASP A 192 10.85 -6.96 -8.69
N PHE A 193 10.20 -6.03 -7.96
CA PHE A 193 10.84 -5.00 -7.14
C PHE A 193 10.12 -4.81 -5.78
N GLU A 194 9.73 -5.92 -5.17
CA GLU A 194 8.87 -5.95 -3.98
C GLU A 194 9.38 -5.04 -2.85
N THR A 195 10.65 -5.17 -2.48
CA THR A 195 11.27 -4.37 -1.41
C THR A 195 11.21 -2.86 -1.69
N SER A 196 11.39 -2.45 -2.95
CA SER A 196 11.27 -1.03 -3.34
C SER A 196 9.84 -0.54 -3.21
N MET A 197 8.84 -1.37 -3.55
CA MET A 197 7.43 -1.02 -3.40
C MET A 197 7.01 -0.91 -1.93
N PHE A 198 7.55 -1.78 -1.07
CA PHE A 198 7.36 -1.68 0.39
C PHE A 198 7.90 -0.36 0.94
N LYS A 199 9.14 0.02 0.56
CA LYS A 199 9.75 1.29 0.98
C LYS A 199 8.99 2.51 0.45
N LYS A 200 8.59 2.52 -0.83
CA LYS A 200 7.74 3.59 -1.40
C LYS A 200 6.44 3.74 -0.61
N THR A 201 5.81 2.63 -0.25
CA THR A 201 4.56 2.62 0.49
C THR A 201 4.71 3.17 1.90
N GLY A 202 5.76 2.73 2.61
CA GLY A 202 6.11 3.28 3.92
C GLY A 202 6.26 4.80 3.88
N ILE A 203 7.02 5.33 2.91
CA ILE A 203 7.24 6.77 2.75
C ILE A 203 5.93 7.52 2.49
N LYS A 204 5.09 7.03 1.57
CA LYS A 204 3.80 7.66 1.26
C LYS A 204 2.90 7.77 2.50
N ILE A 205 2.90 6.74 3.36
CA ILE A 205 2.13 6.73 4.60
C ILE A 205 2.75 7.65 5.66
N ALA A 206 4.08 7.67 5.79
CA ALA A 206 4.79 8.51 6.76
C ALA A 206 4.69 10.01 6.44
N LYS A 207 4.64 10.36 5.14
CA LYS A 207 4.60 11.75 4.64
C LYS A 207 3.49 12.60 5.26
N LYS A 208 2.36 12.01 5.67
CA LYS A 208 1.24 12.71 6.31
C LYS A 208 1.63 13.45 7.60
N TYR A 209 2.74 13.07 8.24
CA TYR A 209 3.25 13.70 9.45
C TYR A 209 4.40 14.68 9.22
N TRP A 210 4.84 14.85 7.98
CA TRP A 210 5.95 15.75 7.65
C TRP A 210 5.44 17.18 7.48
N PRO A 211 6.27 18.19 7.76
CA PRO A 211 5.96 19.59 7.44
C PRO A 211 5.57 19.78 5.98
N GLN A 212 4.50 20.52 5.74
CA GLN A 212 4.00 20.86 4.40
C GLN A 212 4.65 22.15 3.91
N VAL A 213 5.98 22.16 3.81
CA VAL A 213 6.77 23.34 3.42
C VAL A 213 6.93 23.50 1.90
N GLY A 214 6.73 22.42 1.14
CA GLY A 214 6.79 22.40 -0.32
C GLY A 214 5.81 21.38 -0.91
N GLU A 215 5.44 21.57 -2.17
CA GLU A 215 4.39 20.80 -2.86
C GLU A 215 4.97 19.74 -3.82
N LYS A 216 6.28 19.66 -4.02
CA LYS A 216 6.85 18.78 -5.06
C LYS A 216 6.70 17.32 -4.71
N LEU A 217 6.96 16.94 -3.46
CA LEU A 217 6.74 15.56 -3.02
C LEU A 217 5.27 15.15 -3.16
N ASP A 218 4.34 16.05 -2.86
CA ASP A 218 2.90 15.79 -3.03
C ASP A 218 2.52 15.61 -4.49
N THR A 219 3.02 16.50 -5.35
CA THR A 219 2.82 16.39 -6.80
C THR A 219 3.38 15.07 -7.33
N VAL A 220 4.56 14.65 -6.86
CA VAL A 220 5.16 13.36 -7.21
C VAL A 220 4.29 12.19 -6.73
N ILE A 221 3.83 12.20 -5.48
CA ILE A 221 2.99 11.13 -4.93
C ILE A 221 1.65 11.06 -5.69
N GLN A 222 1.02 12.19 -5.95
CA GLN A 222 -0.21 12.28 -6.72
C GLN A 222 -0.01 11.76 -8.14
N TYR A 223 1.07 12.17 -8.82
CA TYR A 223 1.43 11.67 -10.15
C TYR A 223 1.62 10.15 -10.15
N LEU A 224 2.32 9.59 -9.16
CA LEU A 224 2.51 8.15 -9.03
C LEU A 224 1.19 7.40 -8.80
N ASN A 225 0.34 7.94 -7.94
CA ASN A 225 -0.92 7.30 -7.59
C ASN A 225 -1.92 7.33 -8.75
N THR A 226 -1.96 8.42 -9.52
CA THR A 226 -2.92 8.64 -10.61
C THR A 226 -2.35 8.19 -11.96
N THR A 227 -1.31 8.86 -12.44
CA THR A 227 -0.76 8.69 -13.79
C THR A 227 0.08 7.42 -13.89
N ALA A 228 0.86 7.08 -12.86
CA ALA A 228 1.62 5.83 -12.84
C ALA A 228 0.79 4.62 -12.36
N GLY A 229 -0.47 4.79 -11.95
CA GLY A 229 -1.37 3.69 -11.58
C GLY A 229 -0.94 2.91 -10.32
N GLU A 230 -0.19 3.55 -9.42
CA GLU A 230 0.16 2.96 -8.12
C GLU A 230 -0.97 3.02 -7.09
N GLY A 231 -1.96 3.90 -7.32
CA GLY A 231 -3.25 3.99 -6.64
C GLY A 231 -3.27 3.53 -5.17
N PHE A 232 -2.98 4.44 -4.24
CA PHE A 232 -3.36 4.26 -2.83
C PHE A 232 -4.87 4.45 -2.70
N ALA A 233 -5.52 3.71 -1.81
CA ALA A 233 -6.84 4.10 -1.30
C ALA A 233 -6.64 5.37 -0.46
N SER A 234 -6.67 6.54 -1.09
CA SER A 234 -6.76 7.78 -0.32
C SER A 234 -8.14 7.80 0.35
N HIS A 235 -8.18 8.26 1.60
CA HIS A 235 -9.44 8.59 2.26
C HIS A 235 -9.92 9.98 1.81
N ASP A 236 -9.50 10.42 0.62
CA ASP A 236 -9.88 11.72 0.11
C ASP A 236 -11.35 11.63 -0.28
N VAL A 237 -12.13 12.48 0.38
CA VAL A 237 -13.49 12.77 -0.04
C VAL A 237 -13.39 13.30 -1.47
N PRO A 238 -14.09 12.70 -2.45
CA PRO A 238 -14.06 13.16 -3.83
C PRO A 238 -14.38 14.65 -3.90
N ILE A 239 -13.72 15.41 -4.78
CA ILE A 239 -14.01 16.85 -4.96
C ILE A 239 -15.49 17.07 -5.23
N SER A 240 -16.15 16.16 -5.95
CA SER A 240 -17.60 16.19 -6.19
C SER A 240 -18.46 16.08 -4.92
N VAL A 241 -17.96 15.40 -3.88
CA VAL A 241 -18.60 15.34 -2.58
C VAL A 241 -18.37 16.64 -1.83
N VAL A 242 -17.16 17.22 -1.88
CA VAL A 242 -16.87 18.54 -1.28
C VAL A 242 -17.70 19.65 -1.95
N GLU A 243 -17.77 19.68 -3.28
CA GLU A 243 -18.61 20.61 -4.06
C GLU A 243 -20.09 20.50 -3.71
N ARG A 244 -20.58 19.28 -3.43
CA ARG A 244 -21.96 19.06 -2.98
C ARG A 244 -22.26 19.68 -1.62
N TYR A 245 -21.28 19.72 -0.71
CA TYR A 245 -21.42 20.35 0.60
C TYR A 245 -21.13 21.86 0.58
N MET A 246 -20.25 22.33 -0.31
CA MET A 246 -19.97 23.76 -0.49
C MET A 246 -21.05 24.50 -1.30
N GLY A 247 -21.72 23.81 -2.23
CA GLY A 247 -22.83 24.36 -3.01
C GLY A 247 -24.17 24.45 -2.27
N ALA A 248 -24.22 23.96 -1.03
CA ALA A 248 -25.40 24.00 -0.15
C ALA A 248 -25.19 24.92 1.07
N ALA A 249 -24.35 25.94 0.94
CA ALA A 249 -24.35 27.06 1.88
C ALA A 249 -25.61 27.89 1.62
N GLU A 250 -26.75 27.46 2.17
CA GLU A 250 -27.79 28.43 2.53
C GLU A 250 -27.14 29.44 3.48
N VAL A 251 -27.39 30.72 3.22
CA VAL A 251 -26.95 31.84 4.04
C VAL A 251 -27.47 31.58 5.46
N VAL A 252 -26.59 31.13 6.35
CA VAL A 252 -26.90 31.05 7.77
C VAL A 252 -26.86 32.48 8.26
N ASP A 253 -28.01 33.00 8.68
CA ASP A 253 -28.13 34.30 9.34
C ASP A 253 -27.08 34.43 10.46
N GLU A 254 -26.59 35.67 10.66
CA GLU A 254 -25.56 35.99 11.66
C GLU A 254 -25.84 35.32 13.01
N ALA A 255 -25.02 34.33 13.34
CA ALA A 255 -25.07 33.69 14.65
C ALA A 255 -24.73 34.75 15.72
N GLN A 256 -25.68 35.02 16.61
CA GLN A 256 -25.42 35.85 17.78
C GLN A 256 -24.28 35.26 18.61
N PRO A 257 -23.37 36.10 19.15
CA PRO A 257 -22.21 35.61 19.88
C PRO A 257 -22.65 34.81 21.11
N LEU A 258 -22.09 33.60 21.24
CA LEU A 258 -22.29 32.74 22.40
C LEU A 258 -21.82 33.46 23.68
N PRO A 259 -22.61 33.42 24.77
CA PRO A 259 -22.20 34.03 26.03
C PRO A 259 -20.97 33.32 26.57
N THR A 260 -19.88 34.08 26.73
CA THR A 260 -18.63 33.62 27.33
C THR A 260 -18.81 33.60 28.85
N SER A 261 -18.86 32.41 29.44
CA SER A 261 -18.83 32.25 30.89
C SER A 261 -17.40 32.45 31.39
N ASN A 262 -17.15 33.58 32.03
CA ASN A 262 -16.08 33.76 33.02
C ASN A 262 -16.31 35.07 33.78
N GLU A 263 -17.19 35.07 34.79
CA GLU A 263 -17.02 35.84 36.03
C GLU A 263 -17.56 35.00 37.20
N VAL A 264 -16.80 35.00 38.30
CA VAL A 264 -17.05 34.30 39.56
C VAL A 264 -17.52 35.35 40.59
N GLU A 265 -18.25 34.88 41.63
CA GLU A 265 -18.80 35.56 42.83
C GLU A 265 -20.25 36.03 42.67
N GLU A 266 -21.21 35.84 43.59
CA GLU A 266 -21.26 35.20 44.92
C GLU A 266 -22.75 34.99 45.32
N GLN A 267 -23.01 33.98 46.16
CA GLN A 267 -24.10 33.84 47.15
C GLN A 267 -25.56 33.43 46.78
N VAL A 268 -26.03 32.47 47.60
CA VAL A 268 -27.32 31.76 47.80
C VAL A 268 -28.38 32.63 48.55
N PRO A 269 -29.68 32.23 48.80
CA PRO A 269 -30.30 30.89 48.80
C PRO A 269 -31.77 30.71 48.30
N ALA A 270 -32.18 29.43 48.26
CA ALA A 270 -33.49 28.80 48.57
C ALA A 270 -34.73 28.99 47.64
N SER A 271 -35.29 27.87 47.13
CA SER A 271 -36.44 27.16 47.73
C SER A 271 -36.97 25.98 46.88
N GLU A 272 -37.23 24.86 47.59
CA GLU A 272 -38.29 23.84 47.43
C GLU A 272 -38.33 22.80 46.27
N THR A 273 -38.01 21.55 46.67
CA THR A 273 -38.79 20.29 46.55
C THR A 273 -39.62 20.05 45.27
N THR A 274 -39.48 18.90 44.58
CA THR A 274 -40.15 17.64 44.96
C THR A 274 -39.57 16.41 44.22
N GLN A 275 -39.44 15.31 44.98
CA GLN A 275 -39.04 13.95 44.60
C GLN A 275 -40.11 13.23 43.75
N VAL A 276 -39.74 12.23 42.93
CA VAL A 276 -40.26 10.84 42.97
C VAL A 276 -39.25 9.90 42.28
N GLU A 277 -38.94 8.77 42.92
CA GLU A 277 -38.11 7.62 42.48
C GLU A 277 -39.01 6.39 42.17
N PRO A 278 -38.53 5.18 41.78
CA PRO A 278 -39.00 4.42 40.61
C PRO A 278 -39.70 3.09 40.94
N GLU A 279 -40.05 2.28 39.93
CA GLU A 279 -40.42 0.86 40.13
C GLU A 279 -39.97 -0.08 38.98
N ASP A 280 -39.64 -1.31 39.40
CA ASP A 280 -38.93 -2.42 38.75
C ASP A 280 -39.79 -3.42 37.93
N ALA A 281 -39.09 -4.37 37.26
CA ALA A 281 -39.41 -5.80 36.96
C ALA A 281 -39.37 -6.17 35.46
N GLN A 282 -38.97 -7.35 34.94
CA GLN A 282 -38.27 -8.59 35.38
C GLN A 282 -37.95 -9.45 34.11
N ALA A 283 -37.14 -10.52 34.26
CA ALA A 283 -36.47 -11.35 33.23
C ALA A 283 -37.28 -12.52 32.58
N GLN A 284 -36.72 -13.19 31.54
CA GLN A 284 -36.95 -14.63 31.21
C GLN A 284 -35.91 -15.25 30.22
N VAL A 285 -35.69 -16.57 30.34
CA VAL A 285 -34.63 -17.46 29.78
C VAL A 285 -35.26 -18.60 28.94
N ALA A 286 -34.56 -19.17 27.93
CA ALA A 286 -34.75 -20.56 27.44
C ALA A 286 -33.56 -21.10 26.57
N GLU A 287 -33.18 -22.39 26.76
CA GLU A 287 -32.30 -23.27 25.92
C GLU A 287 -33.08 -24.56 25.47
N PRO A 288 -32.49 -25.69 24.99
CA PRO A 288 -31.93 -26.02 23.66
C PRO A 288 -32.49 -27.37 23.08
N LEU A 289 -32.06 -27.85 21.89
CA LEU A 289 -32.30 -29.26 21.43
C LEU A 289 -31.16 -29.85 20.53
N GLU A 290 -30.92 -31.15 20.74
CA GLU A 290 -29.83 -32.05 20.27
C GLU A 290 -30.06 -32.75 18.91
N GLY A 291 -29.05 -33.47 18.37
CA GLY A 291 -29.23 -34.43 17.27
C GLY A 291 -27.99 -35.26 16.84
N GLU A 292 -28.02 -36.54 17.24
CA GLU A 292 -27.55 -37.84 16.66
C GLU A 292 -26.29 -38.06 15.78
N VAL A 293 -25.67 -39.24 16.00
CA VAL A 293 -24.44 -39.80 15.40
C VAL A 293 -24.76 -41.10 14.65
N LEU A 294 -24.21 -41.30 13.44
CA LEU A 294 -24.13 -42.61 12.77
C LEU A 294 -22.73 -42.85 12.16
N GLN A 295 -22.20 -44.05 12.39
CA GLN A 295 -20.85 -44.54 12.07
C GLN A 295 -20.60 -44.82 10.58
N ALA A 296 -19.34 -44.71 10.15
CA ALA A 296 -18.87 -45.27 8.88
C ALA A 296 -17.61 -46.13 9.08
N SER A 297 -17.61 -47.27 8.39
CA SER A 297 -16.63 -48.35 8.32
C SER A 297 -15.39 -48.00 7.48
N ASN A 298 -14.25 -48.57 7.87
CA ASN A 298 -12.96 -48.57 7.18
C ASN A 298 -13.03 -49.15 5.75
N ASP A 299 -12.38 -48.47 4.80
CA ASP A 299 -11.66 -49.15 3.71
C ASP A 299 -10.54 -48.23 3.15
N GLU A 300 -9.29 -48.65 3.34
CA GLU A 300 -8.10 -48.10 2.69
C GLU A 300 -7.83 -48.88 1.40
N SER A 301 -7.75 -48.22 0.23
CA SER A 301 -6.71 -48.44 -0.82
C SER A 301 -6.99 -47.75 -2.18
N GLN A 302 -5.96 -47.01 -2.68
CA GLN A 302 -5.48 -46.84 -4.09
C GLN A 302 -6.43 -46.27 -5.18
N ALA A 303 -6.10 -45.37 -6.14
CA ALA A 303 -4.89 -44.64 -6.60
C ALA A 303 -5.34 -43.40 -7.48
N PRO A 304 -4.46 -42.68 -8.20
CA PRO A 304 -4.37 -41.22 -8.21
C PRO A 304 -5.44 -40.52 -9.06
N VAL A 305 -6.15 -39.57 -8.46
CA VAL A 305 -6.96 -38.60 -9.23
C VAL A 305 -5.98 -37.59 -9.83
N ASP A 306 -6.02 -37.39 -11.15
CA ASP A 306 -5.22 -36.43 -11.92
C ASP A 306 -5.64 -34.98 -11.60
N LEU A 307 -5.51 -34.61 -10.33
CA LEU A 307 -5.84 -33.30 -9.80
C LEU A 307 -4.60 -32.42 -9.84
N PRO A 308 -4.73 -31.13 -10.20
CA PRO A 308 -3.62 -30.20 -10.23
C PRO A 308 -2.86 -30.19 -8.88
N PRO A 309 -1.51 -30.13 -8.87
CA PRO A 309 -0.70 -30.23 -7.63
C PRO A 309 -1.07 -29.20 -6.56
N LYS A 310 -1.57 -28.02 -7.00
CA LYS A 310 -2.06 -26.96 -6.10
C LYS A 310 -3.29 -27.39 -5.30
N VAL A 311 -4.18 -28.18 -5.90
CA VAL A 311 -5.40 -28.69 -5.24
C VAL A 311 -5.00 -29.71 -4.17
N LEU A 312 -4.11 -30.65 -4.50
CA LEU A 312 -3.59 -31.64 -3.55
C LEU A 312 -2.95 -30.97 -2.32
N LYS A 313 -2.07 -29.98 -2.55
CA LYS A 313 -1.42 -29.24 -1.46
C LYS A 313 -2.43 -28.46 -0.60
N LYS A 314 -3.45 -27.87 -1.23
CA LYS A 314 -4.50 -27.11 -0.53
C LYS A 314 -5.39 -28.04 0.30
N THR A 315 -5.76 -29.21 -0.25
CA THR A 315 -6.54 -30.22 0.46
C THR A 315 -5.79 -30.73 1.70
N GLN A 316 -4.50 -31.03 1.57
CA GLN A 316 -3.68 -31.46 2.70
C GLN A 316 -3.60 -30.40 3.81
N ALA A 317 -3.46 -29.12 3.44
CA ALA A 317 -3.44 -28.03 4.41
C ALA A 317 -4.77 -27.87 5.16
N VAL A 318 -5.91 -28.10 4.48
CA VAL A 318 -7.24 -28.08 5.11
C VAL A 318 -7.40 -29.25 6.09
N VAL A 319 -6.95 -30.45 5.70
CA VAL A 319 -6.98 -31.65 6.57
C VAL A 319 -6.11 -31.46 7.81
N ASN A 320 -4.88 -30.96 7.67
CA ASN A 320 -3.98 -30.71 8.80
C ASN A 320 -4.58 -29.69 9.77
N ARG A 321 -5.15 -28.59 9.25
CA ARG A 321 -5.80 -27.57 10.09
C ARG A 321 -7.02 -28.13 10.82
N ALA A 322 -7.82 -28.97 10.14
CA ALA A 322 -8.98 -29.60 10.76
C ALA A 322 -8.59 -30.56 11.88
N ARG A 323 -7.45 -31.27 11.74
CA ARG A 323 -6.87 -32.14 12.77
C ARG A 323 -6.39 -31.33 13.99
N GLU A 324 -5.67 -30.23 13.76
CA GLU A 324 -5.16 -29.36 14.82
C GLU A 324 -6.28 -28.66 15.61
N SER A 325 -7.34 -28.21 14.93
CA SER A 325 -8.42 -27.45 15.55
C SER A 325 -9.62 -28.30 15.99
N GLN A 326 -9.60 -29.60 15.70
CA GLN A 326 -10.76 -30.51 15.79
C GLN A 326 -12.03 -29.97 15.07
N GLY A 327 -11.84 -29.07 14.11
CA GLY A 327 -12.91 -28.33 13.42
C GLY A 327 -13.43 -29.01 12.15
N TRP A 328 -13.76 -30.30 12.21
CA TRP A 328 -14.11 -31.11 11.05
C TRP A 328 -15.35 -30.61 10.29
N LYS A 329 -16.39 -30.18 11.01
CA LYS A 329 -17.61 -29.61 10.43
C LYS A 329 -17.32 -28.34 9.60
N ALA A 330 -16.54 -27.42 10.16
CA ALA A 330 -16.13 -26.20 9.47
C ALA A 330 -15.26 -26.50 8.23
N ALA A 331 -14.41 -27.52 8.28
CA ALA A 331 -13.62 -27.95 7.13
C ALA A 331 -14.49 -28.52 5.99
N ARG A 332 -15.53 -29.30 6.32
CA ARG A 332 -16.51 -29.81 5.34
C ARG A 332 -17.30 -28.68 4.68
N ASP A 333 -17.79 -27.73 5.48
CA ASP A 333 -18.53 -26.57 4.98
C ASP A 333 -17.64 -25.74 4.04
N TYR A 334 -16.37 -25.54 4.38
CA TYR A 334 -15.41 -24.84 3.54
C TYR A 334 -15.14 -25.55 2.19
N VAL A 335 -15.03 -26.88 2.21
CA VAL A 335 -14.79 -27.69 1.00
C VAL A 335 -16.05 -27.85 0.16
N SER A 336 -17.25 -27.72 0.73
CA SER A 336 -18.53 -27.83 0.00
C SER A 336 -18.66 -26.84 -1.18
N ALA A 337 -18.01 -25.68 -1.05
CA ALA A 337 -17.96 -24.62 -2.06
C ALA A 337 -16.90 -24.84 -3.16
N TRP A 338 -16.16 -25.95 -3.15
CA TRP A 338 -15.14 -26.26 -4.15
C TRP A 338 -15.74 -26.91 -5.41
N PRO A 339 -15.03 -26.89 -6.56
CA PRO A 339 -15.43 -27.62 -7.76
C PRO A 339 -15.63 -29.11 -7.46
N ALA A 340 -16.62 -29.75 -8.11
CA ALA A 340 -17.09 -31.11 -7.78
C ALA A 340 -15.95 -32.14 -7.66
N GLU A 341 -15.04 -32.20 -8.65
CA GLU A 341 -13.92 -33.14 -8.67
C GLU A 341 -12.93 -32.94 -7.51
N ALA A 342 -12.68 -31.69 -7.12
CA ALA A 342 -11.80 -31.36 -6.00
C ALA A 342 -12.49 -31.52 -4.64
N ARG A 343 -13.81 -31.24 -4.60
CA ARG A 343 -14.65 -31.37 -3.41
C ARG A 343 -14.76 -32.83 -2.99
N ASP A 344 -15.05 -33.74 -3.91
CA ASP A 344 -15.27 -35.15 -3.59
C ASP A 344 -13.98 -35.80 -3.06
N TYR A 345 -12.83 -35.47 -3.68
CA TYR A 345 -11.52 -35.89 -3.19
C TYR A 345 -11.20 -35.36 -1.77
N ALA A 346 -11.46 -34.08 -1.53
CA ALA A 346 -11.20 -33.45 -0.24
C ALA A 346 -12.14 -33.93 0.87
N LEU A 347 -13.42 -34.19 0.56
CA LEU A 347 -14.37 -34.77 1.50
C LEU A 347 -13.97 -36.20 1.90
N ARG A 348 -13.48 -37.01 0.94
CA ARG A 348 -12.97 -38.37 1.23
C ARG A 348 -11.77 -38.33 2.19
N LEU A 349 -10.82 -37.44 1.95
CA LEU A 349 -9.64 -37.28 2.81
C LEU A 349 -9.99 -36.74 4.20
N LEU A 350 -10.92 -35.79 4.29
CA LEU A 350 -11.39 -35.26 5.59
C LEU A 350 -12.09 -36.35 6.42
N SER A 351 -12.95 -37.16 5.81
CA SER A 351 -13.62 -38.26 6.52
C SER A 351 -12.65 -39.35 6.97
N ALA A 352 -11.65 -39.69 6.15
CA ALA A 352 -10.60 -40.64 6.55
C ALA A 352 -9.74 -40.09 7.70
N ALA A 353 -9.37 -38.81 7.64
CA ALA A 353 -8.55 -38.17 8.68
C ALA A 353 -9.30 -37.96 9.99
N GLU A 354 -10.60 -37.67 9.95
CA GLU A 354 -11.46 -37.58 11.15
C GLU A 354 -11.61 -38.95 11.80
N TYR A 355 -11.78 -40.01 11.00
CA TYR A 355 -11.83 -41.38 11.51
C TYR A 355 -10.52 -41.79 12.21
N GLN A 356 -9.37 -41.50 11.60
CA GLN A 356 -8.06 -41.73 12.22
C GLN A 356 -7.88 -40.94 13.52
N ALA A 357 -8.27 -39.66 13.54
CA ALA A 357 -8.20 -38.83 14.74
C ALA A 357 -9.12 -39.33 15.87
N ALA A 358 -10.24 -39.98 15.52
CA ALA A 358 -11.15 -40.60 16.49
C ALA A 358 -10.63 -41.93 17.04
N GLN A 359 -9.68 -42.60 16.37
CA GLN A 359 -9.07 -43.86 16.84
C GLN A 359 -7.82 -43.67 17.72
N GLY A 360 -7.35 -42.43 17.93
CA GLY A 360 -6.35 -42.11 18.95
C GLY A 360 -4.90 -42.43 18.58
N GLU A 361 -4.47 -42.12 17.35
CA GLU A 361 -3.04 -41.94 17.00
C GLU A 361 -2.56 -40.49 17.19
#